data_AF-A0A954XHF9-F1
#
_entry.id   AF-A0A954XHF9-F1
#
_cell.length_a   1.000
_cell.length_b   1.000
_cell.length_c   1.000
_cell.angle_alpha   90.00
_cell.angle_beta   90.00
_cell.angle_gamma   90.00
#
_symmetry.space_group_name_H-M   'P 1'
#
loop_
_entity.id
_entity.type
_entity.pdbx_description
1 polymer ?
#
loop_
_entity_poly.entity_id
_entity_poly.type
_entity_poly.pdbx_seq_one_letter_code
_entity_poly.pdbx_strand_id
1 'polypeptide(L)' 'MFQIKICGITRVDDAVAAWQAGADAIGLNFYDRSPRCISAVQARSIGDALPPGAVQRVGVFV' A
#
# COMPACT_ATOMS: atom_id res chain seq x y z
N MET A 1 7.01 19.47 8.76
CA MET A 1 7.28 18.04 8.55
C MET A 1 6.37 17.56 7.43
N PHE A 2 6.88 16.83 6.44
CA PHE A 2 6.10 16.40 5.27
C PHE A 2 5.60 14.97 5.45
N GLN A 3 4.43 14.66 4.92
CA GLN A 3 3.94 13.28 4.82
C GLN A 3 4.17 12.73 3.42
N ILE A 4 4.63 11.48 3.34
CA ILE A 4 4.99 10.79 2.11
C ILE A 4 4.12 9.54 1.96
N LYS A 5 3.43 9.46 0.82
CA LYS A 5 2.67 8.28 0.40
C LYS A 5 3.32 7.63 -0.81
N ILE A 6 3.58 6.32 -0.73
CA ILE A 6 4.01 5.51 -1.88
C ILE A 6 2.80 4.80 -2.49
N CYS A 7 2.47 5.09 -3.75
CA CYS A 7 1.20 4.67 -4.36
C CYS A 7 1.35 3.53 -5.36
N GLY A 8 0.35 2.66 -5.42
CA GLY A 8 0.27 1.55 -6.37
C GLY A 8 1.15 0.37 -5.98
N ILE A 9 1.20 0.08 -4.68
CA ILE A 9 1.87 -1.10 -4.12
C ILE A 9 1.10 -2.35 -4.55
N THR A 10 1.82 -3.32 -5.12
CA THR A 10 1.24 -4.59 -5.59
C THR A 10 1.87 -5.82 -4.94
N ARG A 11 3.00 -5.67 -4.25
CA ARG A 11 3.74 -6.76 -3.60
C ARG A 11 3.95 -6.44 -2.12
N VAL A 12 4.05 -7.51 -1.32
CA VAL A 12 4.38 -7.42 0.11
C VAL A 12 5.75 -6.77 0.33
N ASP A 13 6.77 -7.23 -0.42
CA ASP A 13 8.14 -6.73 -0.27
C ASP A 13 8.22 -5.21 -0.48
N ASP A 14 7.51 -4.68 -1.48
CA ASP A 14 7.46 -3.24 -1.76
C ASP A 14 6.82 -2.45 -0.61
N ALA A 15 5.79 -3.03 0.02
CA ALA A 15 5.11 -2.43 1.16
C ALA A 15 6.02 -2.36 2.39
N VAL A 16 6.75 -3.46 2.66
CA VAL A 16 7.73 -3.54 3.75
C VAL A 16 8.89 -2.57 3.50
N ALA A 17 9.41 -2.52 2.27
CA ALA A 17 10.46 -1.58 1.91
C ALA A 17 10.01 -0.12 2.05
N ALA A 18 8.78 0.23 1.62
CA ALA A 18 8.24 1.57 1.79
C ALA A 18 8.10 1.97 3.27
N TRP A 19 7.62 1.05 4.12
CA TRP A 19 7.55 1.27 5.57
C TRP A 19 8.94 1.46 6.19
N GLN A 20 9.91 0.59 5.88
CA GLN A 20 11.28 0.69 6.39
C GLN A 20 12.00 1.96 5.92
N ALA A 21 11.64 2.49 4.75
CA ALA A 21 12.15 3.76 4.23
C ALA A 21 11.48 4.99 4.87
N GLY A 22 10.48 4.81 5.74
CA GLY A 22 9.82 5.90 6.47
C GLY A 22 8.60 6.50 5.78
N ALA A 23 7.94 5.76 4.88
CA ALA A 23 6.67 6.21 4.31
C ALA A 23 5.56 6.30 5.37
N ASP A 24 4.80 7.40 5.37
CA ASP A 24 3.62 7.58 6.24
C ASP A 24 2.43 6.75 5.76
N ALA A 25 2.32 6.53 4.44
CA ALA A 25 1.21 5.82 3.83
C ALA A 25 1.60 4.97 2.61
N ILE A 26 0.84 3.89 2.38
CA ILE A 26 0.88 3.10 1.15
C ILE A 26 -0.46 3.15 0.42
N GLY A 27 -0.42 3.23 -0.91
CA GLY A 27 -1.60 3.26 -1.78
C GLY A 27 -1.88 1.90 -2.43
N LEU A 28 -3.09 1.40 -2.23
CA LEU A 28 -3.62 0.15 -2.76
C LEU A 28 -4.69 0.50 -3.80
N ASN A 29 -4.48 0.13 -5.06
CA ASN A 29 -5.34 0.56 -6.14
C ASN A 29 -6.40 -0.51 -6.47
N PHE A 30 -7.67 -0.12 -6.47
CA PHE A 30 -8.81 -0.99 -6.77
C PHE A 30 -9.49 -0.65 -8.11
N TYR A 31 -8.88 0.21 -8.92
CA TYR A 31 -9.37 0.54 -10.25
C TYR A 31 -8.88 -0.47 -11.29
N ASP A 32 -9.82 -1.24 -11.85
CA ASP A 32 -9.59 -2.35 -12.79
C ASP A 32 -8.75 -2.01 -14.03
N ARG A 33 -8.88 -0.80 -14.60
CA ARG A 33 -8.08 -0.40 -15.77
C ARG A 33 -6.65 0.02 -15.44
N SER A 34 -6.29 0.09 -14.16
CA SER A 34 -4.91 0.40 -13.76
C SER A 34 -4.02 -0.84 -13.88
N PRO A 35 -2.78 -0.72 -14.41
CA PRO A 35 -1.81 -1.81 -14.36
C PRO A 35 -1.35 -2.16 -12.93
N ARG A 36 -1.70 -1.31 -11.94
CA ARG A 36 -1.40 -1.51 -10.52
C ARG A 36 -2.64 -1.92 -9.72
N CYS A 37 -3.73 -2.33 -10.40
CA CYS A 37 -4.93 -2.84 -9.73
C CYS A 37 -4.61 -4.09 -8.93
N ILE A 38 -5.13 -4.17 -7.70
CA ILE A 38 -5.03 -5.34 -6.84
C ILE A 38 -6.40 -5.77 -6.33
N SER A 39 -6.54 -7.06 -6.02
CA SER A 39 -7.74 -7.57 -5.37
C SER A 39 -7.78 -7.20 -3.88
N ALA A 40 -8.97 -7.26 -3.26
CA ALA A 40 -9.11 -7.10 -1.82
C ALA A 40 -8.31 -8.16 -1.01
N VAL A 41 -8.18 -9.37 -1.54
CA VAL A 41 -7.39 -10.45 -0.92
C VAL A 41 -5.90 -10.13 -0.94
N GLN A 42 -5.40 -9.60 -2.05
CA GLN A 42 -4.02 -9.14 -2.17
C GLN A 42 -3.75 -7.92 -1.28
N ALA A 43 -4.67 -6.97 -1.23
CA ALA A 43 -4.62 -5.81 -0.33
C ALA A 43 -4.52 -6.23 1.14
N ARG A 44 -5.30 -7.24 1.56
CA ARG A 44 -5.21 -7.83 2.91
C ARG A 44 -3.85 -8.46 3.16
N SER A 45 -3.35 -9.27 2.21
CA SER A 45 -2.03 -9.91 2.33
C SER A 45 -0.90 -8.89 2.49
N ILE A 46 -0.96 -7.78 1.74
CA ILE A 46 -0.03 -6.65 1.87
C ILE A 46 -0.16 -5.97 3.24
N GLY A 47 -1.40 -5.75 3.70
CA GLY A 47 -1.68 -5.12 4.98
C GLY A 47 -1.19 -5.94 6.17
N ASP A 48 -1.42 -7.24 6.15
CA ASP A 48 -1.11 -8.17 7.25
C ASP A 48 0.40 -8.45 7.41
N ALA A 49 1.18 -8.22 6.36
CA ALA A 49 2.65 -8.33 6.41
C ALA A 49 3.33 -7.19 7.18
N LEU A 50 2.61 -6.12 7.49
CA LEU A 50 3.12 -4.94 8.17
C LEU A 50 2.64 -4.93 9.63
N PRO A 51 3.48 -4.50 10.60
CA PRO A 51 3.05 -4.39 11.98
C PRO A 51 1.81 -3.49 12.13
N PRO A 52 0.92 -3.75 13.11
CA PRO A 52 -0.23 -2.90 13.38
C PRO A 52 0.19 -1.44 13.61
N GLY A 53 -0.39 -0.51 12.85
CA GLY A 53 -0.08 0.93 12.97
C GLY A 53 1.25 1.37 12.33
N ALA A 54 1.98 0.48 11.65
CA ALA A 54 3.26 0.79 11.03
C ALA A 54 3.18 1.85 9.90
N VAL A 55 2.12 1.81 9.09
CA VAL A 55 1.92 2.70 7.94
C VAL A 55 0.43 2.81 7.62
N GLN A 56 -0.03 3.99 7.19
CA GLN A 56 -1.43 4.19 6.82
C GLN A 56 -1.74 3.51 5.47
N ARG A 57 -2.82 2.74 5.41
CA ARG A 57 -3.25 2.03 4.20
C ARG A 57 -4.35 2.82 3.51
N VAL A 58 -4.15 3.18 2.23
CA VAL A 58 -5.07 4.05 1.48
C VAL A 58 -5.59 3.32 0.24
N GLY A 59 -6.90 3.14 0.14
CA GLY A 59 -7.55 2.62 -1.06
C GLY A 59 -7.73 3.71 -2.13
N VAL A 60 -7.44 3.39 -3.38
CA VAL A 60 -7.69 4.26 -4.55
C VAL A 60 -8.83 3.68 -5.38
N PHE A 61 -9.83 4.52 -5.65
CA PHE A 61 -11.04 4.20 -6.40
C PHE A 61 -11.28 5.30 -7.45
N VAL A 62 -11.91 4.95 -8.58
CA VAL A 62 -12.27 5.85 -9.69
C VAL A 62 -13.71 5.56 -10.10
#